data_AF-A0A2V4VFG1-F1
#
_entry.id   AF-A0A2V4VFG1-F1
#
_cell.length_a   1.000
_cell.length_b   1.000
_cell.length_c   1.000
_cell.angle_alpha   90.00
_cell.angle_beta   90.00
_cell.angle_gamma   90.00
#
_symmetry.space_group_name_H-M   'P 1'
#
loop_
_entity.id
_entity.type
_entity.pdbx_description
1 polymer ?
#
loop_
_entity_poly.entity_id
_entity_poly.type
_entity_poly.pdbx_seq_one_letter_code
_entity_poly.pdbx_strand_id
1 'polypeptide(L)'
;MWNNSLQTFLASTIMAVGVSLSGCNSNTDDDQSVDAGASEQVVAETTSADDSAATNTEVEAGKAQQRTQVKYDVSAWGNESVNSINVGDLEGIQSTFGKVLSTDENSLDYASNPAAKYRFMDTEAPYLDIIDSEKYLELGWYFANPTDSDEEKELSQNHAKKAYQLARKLMGDEGGNLVADMLNVQIIKNKTIGGQKVELAKCEFYSCMLVINKADAQTDKS
;
A
#
# COMPACT_ATOMS: atom_id res chain seq x y z
N MET A 1 13.25 -54.18 19.53
CA MET A 1 14.40 -53.96 18.62
C MET A 1 13.94 -54.24 17.21
N TRP A 2 13.63 -53.20 16.44
CA TRP A 2 13.59 -53.29 14.99
C TRP A 2 14.26 -52.04 14.43
N ASN A 3 15.37 -52.29 13.77
CA ASN A 3 16.18 -51.35 13.04
C ASN A 3 15.59 -51.27 11.63
N ASN A 4 15.43 -50.08 11.07
CA ASN A 4 15.54 -49.87 9.62
C ASN A 4 15.94 -48.42 9.37
N SER A 5 17.24 -48.27 9.16
CA SER A 5 17.90 -47.14 8.54
C SER A 5 17.56 -47.12 7.05
N LEU A 6 17.14 -45.99 6.51
CA LEU A 6 17.05 -45.77 5.08
C LEU A 6 17.69 -44.42 4.73
N GLN A 7 18.67 -44.54 3.83
CA GLN A 7 19.66 -43.55 3.47
C GLN A 7 19.10 -42.45 2.56
N THR A 8 19.77 -41.31 2.70
CA THR A 8 19.86 -40.13 1.84
C THR A 8 19.88 -40.42 0.34
N PHE A 9 19.09 -39.67 -0.44
CA PHE A 9 19.40 -39.37 -1.84
C PHE A 9 19.42 -37.86 -2.05
N LEU A 10 20.64 -37.36 -2.31
CA LEU A 10 20.91 -36.08 -2.96
C LEU A 10 20.55 -36.20 -4.43
N ALA A 11 19.78 -35.26 -4.96
CA ALA A 11 19.72 -34.98 -6.39
C ALA A 11 19.55 -33.46 -6.58
N SER A 12 20.68 -32.80 -6.73
CA SER A 12 20.81 -31.44 -7.24
C SER A 12 20.41 -31.40 -8.72
N THR A 13 19.54 -30.47 -9.10
CA THR A 13 19.43 -30.05 -10.50
C THR A 13 19.26 -28.54 -10.52
N ILE A 14 20.38 -27.87 -10.77
CA ILE A 14 20.44 -26.45 -11.11
C ILE A 14 20.07 -26.34 -12.59
N MET A 15 18.97 -25.67 -12.92
CA MET A 15 18.76 -25.13 -14.27
C MET A 15 18.89 -23.61 -14.20
N ALA A 16 20.02 -23.12 -14.68
CA ALA A 16 20.21 -21.72 -15.02
C ALA A 16 19.60 -21.49 -16.41
N VAL A 17 18.55 -20.67 -16.49
CA VAL A 17 18.07 -20.12 -17.76
C VAL A 17 18.43 -18.64 -17.76
N GLY A 18 19.49 -18.31 -18.49
CA GLY A 18 19.88 -16.93 -18.78
C GLY A 18 18.89 -16.32 -19.76
N VAL A 19 18.28 -15.20 -19.38
CA VAL A 19 17.56 -14.32 -20.30
C VAL A 19 18.45 -13.13 -20.58
N SER A 20 18.90 -13.06 -21.83
CA SER A 20 19.71 -11.97 -22.38
C SER A 20 18.93 -10.67 -22.34
N LEU A 21 19.51 -9.64 -21.70
CA LEU A 21 19.05 -8.26 -21.80
C LEU A 21 19.44 -7.70 -23.17
N SER A 22 18.48 -7.56 -24.08
CA SER A 22 18.64 -6.73 -25.28
C SER A 22 18.44 -5.27 -24.88
N GLY A 23 19.53 -4.53 -24.72
CA GLY A 23 19.51 -3.09 -24.52
C GLY A 23 19.09 -2.37 -25.80
N CYS A 24 18.08 -1.51 -25.71
CA CYS A 24 17.84 -0.45 -26.69
C CYS A 24 18.49 0.83 -26.16
N ASN A 25 19.58 1.25 -26.79
CA ASN A 25 20.14 2.58 -26.61
C ASN A 25 20.34 3.26 -27.97
N SER A 26 19.85 4.50 -28.02
CA SER A 26 20.20 5.64 -28.88
C SER A 26 20.10 5.53 -30.41
N ASN A 27 19.17 6.35 -30.94
CA ASN A 27 19.21 7.21 -32.13
C ASN A 27 20.51 7.25 -32.95
N THR A 28 20.37 7.24 -34.28
CA THR A 28 20.60 8.42 -35.16
C THR A 28 20.75 8.00 -36.64
N ASP A 29 19.87 8.58 -37.45
CA ASP A 29 19.95 9.07 -38.83
C ASP A 29 20.18 8.20 -40.10
N ASP A 30 19.49 8.71 -41.14
CA ASP A 30 19.79 8.75 -42.58
C ASP A 30 19.06 7.81 -43.58
N ASP A 31 17.93 8.34 -44.07
CA ASP A 31 17.73 8.90 -45.43
C ASP A 31 17.37 8.03 -46.68
N GLN A 32 16.34 8.54 -47.39
CA GLN A 32 16.02 8.49 -48.84
C GLN A 32 15.54 7.14 -49.48
N SER A 33 14.59 7.07 -50.42
CA SER A 33 13.70 8.02 -51.13
C SER A 33 12.82 7.27 -52.19
N VAL A 34 11.56 7.71 -52.42
CA VAL A 34 10.68 7.69 -53.67
C VAL A 34 10.47 6.36 -54.47
N ASP A 35 9.37 6.01 -55.16
CA ASP A 35 8.29 6.76 -55.86
C ASP A 35 7.10 5.84 -56.30
N ALA A 36 5.95 6.51 -56.53
CA ALA A 36 4.83 6.33 -57.48
C ALA A 36 3.99 5.06 -57.67
N GLY A 37 2.66 5.29 -57.68
CA GLY A 37 1.65 4.51 -58.41
C GLY A 37 0.22 5.02 -58.17
N ALA A 38 -0.30 5.85 -59.08
CA ALA A 38 -1.60 6.54 -59.05
C ALA A 38 -2.78 5.75 -59.67
N SER A 39 -4.03 6.10 -59.32
CA SER A 39 -5.08 6.53 -60.28
C SER A 39 -6.48 6.76 -59.65
N GLU A 40 -6.99 8.00 -59.84
CA GLU A 40 -8.33 8.49 -60.29
C GLU A 40 -9.61 8.12 -59.49
N GLN A 41 -10.29 9.04 -58.79
CA GLN A 41 -11.14 10.21 -59.18
C GLN A 41 -12.54 9.85 -59.73
N VAL A 42 -13.63 10.26 -59.04
CA VAL A 42 -14.76 11.02 -59.63
C VAL A 42 -15.41 11.91 -58.56
N VAL A 43 -15.55 13.20 -58.91
CA VAL A 43 -16.20 14.29 -58.17
C VAL A 43 -17.62 14.48 -58.70
N ALA A 44 -18.57 14.88 -57.85
CA ALA A 44 -19.69 15.70 -58.27
C ALA A 44 -20.12 16.65 -57.13
N GLU A 45 -19.76 17.92 -57.25
CA GLU A 45 -20.41 19.06 -56.58
C GLU A 45 -21.67 19.45 -57.34
N THR A 46 -22.72 19.93 -56.65
CA THR A 46 -23.20 21.32 -56.84
C THR A 46 -24.19 21.80 -55.75
N THR A 47 -23.85 22.96 -55.17
CA THR A 47 -24.70 24.12 -54.73
C THR A 47 -25.68 24.06 -53.53
N SER A 48 -25.25 24.72 -52.45
CA SER A 48 -25.82 25.92 -51.76
C SER A 48 -27.31 26.01 -51.38
N ALA A 49 -27.58 26.18 -50.07
CA ALA A 49 -28.25 27.37 -49.46
C ALA A 49 -28.42 27.21 -47.93
N ASP A 50 -28.55 28.36 -47.27
CA ASP A 50 -28.56 28.68 -45.84
C ASP A 50 -29.49 27.90 -44.87
N ASP A 51 -29.06 27.98 -43.60
CA ASP A 51 -29.84 28.34 -42.40
C ASP A 51 -30.00 27.28 -41.29
N SER A 52 -29.46 27.65 -40.13
CA SER A 52 -29.90 27.35 -38.76
C SER A 52 -30.26 25.91 -38.37
N ALA A 53 -29.36 25.28 -37.59
CA ALA A 53 -29.63 24.89 -36.20
C ALA A 53 -28.50 23.95 -35.72
N ALA A 54 -27.66 24.47 -34.81
CA ALA A 54 -26.75 23.64 -34.04
C ALA A 54 -27.56 22.77 -33.07
N THR A 55 -27.84 21.52 -33.43
CA THR A 55 -28.17 20.47 -32.46
C THR A 55 -26.88 19.92 -31.88
N ASN A 56 -26.37 20.63 -30.88
CA ASN A 56 -25.46 20.04 -29.91
C ASN A 56 -26.26 18.95 -29.18
N THR A 57 -26.09 17.70 -29.62
CA THR A 57 -26.38 16.55 -28.77
C THR A 57 -25.33 16.57 -27.67
N GLU A 58 -25.60 17.39 -26.65
CA GLU A 58 -24.90 17.35 -25.38
C GLU A 58 -25.21 15.98 -24.78
N VAL A 59 -24.31 15.04 -25.05
CA VAL A 59 -24.14 13.87 -24.19
C VAL A 59 -23.87 14.48 -22.83
N GLU A 60 -24.88 14.49 -21.96
CA GLU A 60 -24.75 14.77 -20.53
C GLU A 60 -23.65 13.85 -20.02
N ALA A 61 -22.42 14.35 -20.06
CA ALA A 61 -21.29 13.82 -19.35
C ALA A 61 -21.65 14.04 -17.89
N GLY A 62 -22.37 13.07 -17.34
CA GLY A 62 -22.79 13.04 -15.95
C GLY A 62 -21.60 13.49 -15.13
N LYS A 63 -21.77 14.62 -14.44
CA LYS A 63 -20.77 15.16 -13.53
C LYS A 63 -20.28 13.99 -12.70
N ALA A 64 -19.08 13.49 -12.98
CA ALA A 64 -18.40 12.60 -12.09
C ALA A 64 -18.26 13.42 -10.82
N GLN A 65 -19.17 13.21 -9.86
CA GLN A 65 -18.98 13.71 -8.50
C GLN A 65 -17.61 13.19 -8.11
N GLN A 66 -16.65 14.10 -8.07
CA GLN A 66 -15.31 13.85 -7.61
C GLN A 66 -15.51 13.42 -6.15
N ARG A 67 -15.64 12.11 -5.92
CA ARG A 67 -16.04 11.58 -4.62
C ARG A 67 -14.89 11.93 -3.69
N THR A 68 -15.11 12.90 -2.83
CA THR A 68 -14.11 13.40 -1.90
C THR A 68 -13.67 12.27 -0.99
N GLN A 69 -12.36 12.12 -0.83
CA GLN A 69 -11.74 11.17 0.09
C GLN A 69 -12.41 11.22 1.48
N VAL A 70 -12.49 10.07 2.15
CA VAL A 70 -12.97 10.00 3.53
C VAL A 70 -12.10 10.89 4.41
N LYS A 71 -12.73 11.78 5.18
CA LYS A 71 -12.03 12.71 6.06
C LYS A 71 -11.63 11.99 7.35
N TYR A 72 -10.38 12.14 7.77
CA TYR A 72 -9.86 11.67 9.05
C TYR A 72 -9.53 12.88 9.93
N ASP A 73 -10.25 13.07 11.03
CA ASP A 73 -10.01 14.20 11.94
C ASP A 73 -8.91 13.90 12.96
N VAL A 74 -7.68 13.78 12.45
CA VAL A 74 -6.47 13.54 13.25
C VAL A 74 -6.23 14.61 14.32
N SER A 75 -6.71 15.84 14.09
CA SER A 75 -6.54 16.97 15.01
C SER A 75 -7.23 16.74 16.36
N ALA A 76 -8.33 15.97 16.35
CA ALA A 76 -9.08 15.62 17.56
C ALA A 76 -8.43 14.49 18.37
N TRP A 77 -7.38 13.81 17.86
CA TRP A 77 -6.83 12.59 18.47
C TRP A 77 -5.61 12.84 19.38
N GLY A 78 -4.97 14.02 19.28
CA GLY A 78 -3.69 14.31 19.94
C GLY A 78 -3.75 14.72 21.42
N ASN A 79 -4.95 14.84 22.00
CA ASN A 79 -5.14 15.50 23.30
C ASN A 79 -4.74 14.65 24.52
N GLU A 80 -4.57 13.34 24.35
CA GLU A 80 -4.23 12.42 25.43
C GLU A 80 -2.71 12.20 25.51
N SER A 81 -2.17 12.16 26.73
CA SER A 81 -0.79 11.70 26.96
C SER A 81 -0.69 10.20 26.71
N VAL A 82 0.37 9.77 26.02
CA VAL A 82 0.62 8.35 25.77
C VAL A 82 1.83 7.86 26.57
N ASN A 83 1.75 6.60 27.03
CA ASN A 83 2.91 5.92 27.60
C ASN A 83 3.78 5.37 26.46
N SER A 84 5.08 5.66 26.51
CA SER A 84 6.03 5.15 25.53
C SER A 84 6.14 3.62 25.65
N ILE A 85 6.20 2.93 24.51
CA ILE A 85 6.45 1.48 24.43
C ILE A 85 7.62 1.19 23.49
N ASN A 86 8.26 0.04 23.66
CA ASN A 86 9.33 -0.42 22.78
C ASN A 86 8.73 -1.12 21.55
N VAL A 87 9.34 -0.98 20.38
CA VAL A 87 8.88 -1.65 19.13
C VAL A 87 8.95 -3.19 19.20
N GLY A 88 9.73 -3.75 20.12
CA GLY A 88 9.77 -5.18 20.42
C GLY A 88 8.77 -5.64 21.49
N ASP A 89 8.01 -4.74 22.12
CA ASP A 89 6.97 -5.08 23.09
C ASP A 89 5.66 -5.44 22.38
N LEU A 90 5.63 -6.64 21.80
CA LEU A 90 4.49 -7.10 21.01
C LEU A 90 3.18 -7.10 21.81
N GLU A 91 3.20 -7.49 23.08
CA GLU A 91 1.99 -7.49 23.93
C GLU A 91 1.47 -6.06 24.15
N GLY A 92 2.37 -5.11 24.49
CA GLY A 92 2.02 -3.70 24.63
C GLY A 92 1.47 -3.09 23.33
N ILE A 93 2.04 -3.46 22.19
CA ILE A 93 1.56 -3.06 20.86
C ILE A 93 0.15 -3.62 20.61
N GLN A 94 -0.04 -4.94 20.72
CA GLN A 94 -1.33 -5.61 20.47
C GLN A 94 -2.44 -5.06 21.37
N SER A 95 -2.14 -4.73 22.63
CA SER A 95 -3.10 -4.15 23.58
C SER A 95 -3.73 -2.82 23.10
N THR A 96 -3.07 -2.10 22.19
CA THR A 96 -3.59 -0.85 21.60
C THR A 96 -4.78 -1.12 20.67
N PHE A 97 -4.90 -2.34 20.12
CA PHE A 97 -5.91 -2.69 19.13
C PHE A 97 -7.06 -3.50 19.71
N GLY A 98 -6.82 -4.19 20.84
CA GLY A 98 -7.78 -5.02 21.54
C GLY A 98 -7.42 -6.49 21.48
N LYS A 99 -8.42 -7.36 21.49
CA LYS A 99 -8.23 -8.81 21.46
C LYS A 99 -7.81 -9.26 20.05
N VAL A 100 -6.75 -10.05 19.96
CA VAL A 100 -6.41 -10.80 18.73
C VAL A 100 -7.49 -11.85 18.47
N LEU A 101 -8.08 -11.82 17.27
CA LEU A 101 -9.13 -12.75 16.87
C LEU A 101 -8.56 -13.98 16.14
N SER A 102 -7.50 -13.81 15.37
CA SER A 102 -6.79 -14.91 14.72
C SER A 102 -5.32 -14.59 14.53
N THR A 103 -4.49 -15.64 14.55
CA THR A 103 -3.07 -15.57 14.24
C THR A 103 -2.73 -16.51 13.09
N ASP A 104 -1.98 -16.01 12.12
CA ASP A 104 -1.36 -16.79 11.05
C ASP A 104 0.17 -16.79 11.22
N GLU A 105 0.70 -17.93 11.65
CA GLU A 105 2.13 -18.13 11.92
C GLU A 105 2.97 -18.40 10.65
N ASN A 106 2.34 -18.47 9.47
CA ASN A 106 3.00 -18.74 8.19
C ASN A 106 2.96 -17.51 7.27
N SER A 107 2.80 -16.32 7.84
CA SER A 107 2.79 -15.08 7.08
C SER A 107 4.20 -14.68 6.65
N LEU A 108 4.25 -13.66 5.80
CA LEU A 108 5.49 -13.05 5.35
C LEU A 108 5.47 -11.56 5.68
N ASP A 109 6.61 -11.06 6.12
CA ASP A 109 6.84 -9.63 6.30
C ASP A 109 7.06 -8.91 4.96
N TYR A 110 7.23 -7.59 5.04
CA TYR A 110 7.48 -6.65 3.97
C TYR A 110 8.68 -7.05 3.09
N ALA A 111 9.66 -7.73 3.66
CA ALA A 111 10.85 -8.22 2.98
C ALA A 111 10.80 -9.73 2.70
N SER A 112 9.61 -10.35 2.77
CA SER A 112 9.37 -11.77 2.51
C SER A 112 10.09 -12.72 3.48
N ASN A 113 10.39 -12.29 4.70
CA ASN A 113 10.87 -13.19 5.75
C ASN A 113 9.68 -13.81 6.51
N PRO A 114 9.86 -14.99 7.15
CA PRO A 114 8.83 -15.57 8.01
C PRO A 114 8.37 -14.61 9.09
N ALA A 115 7.06 -14.52 9.28
CA ALA A 115 6.43 -13.62 10.23
C ALA A 115 5.11 -14.19 10.76
N ALA A 116 4.69 -13.69 11.92
CA ALA A 116 3.38 -13.95 12.48
C ALA A 116 2.44 -12.78 12.19
N LYS A 117 1.27 -13.06 11.63
CA LYS A 117 0.22 -12.08 11.37
C LYS A 117 -0.89 -12.20 12.39
N TYR A 118 -1.13 -11.13 13.14
CA TYR A 118 -2.19 -11.01 14.14
C TYR A 118 -3.31 -10.13 13.60
N ARG A 119 -4.52 -10.67 13.60
CA ARG A 119 -5.72 -9.97 13.11
C ARG A 119 -6.64 -9.60 14.25
N PHE A 120 -7.15 -8.37 14.22
CA PHE A 120 -8.01 -7.79 15.26
C PHE A 120 -9.48 -7.65 14.84
N MET A 121 -9.82 -8.06 13.62
CA MET A 121 -11.14 -7.93 13.01
C MET A 121 -11.61 -9.27 12.44
N ASP A 122 -12.92 -9.46 12.37
CA ASP A 122 -13.50 -10.63 11.70
C ASP A 122 -13.11 -10.63 10.21
N THR A 123 -13.12 -11.81 9.57
CA THR A 123 -12.65 -11.97 8.18
C THR A 123 -13.43 -11.15 7.15
N GLU A 124 -14.70 -10.88 7.42
CA GLU A 124 -15.59 -10.11 6.55
C GLU A 124 -15.58 -8.60 6.87
N ALA A 125 -14.88 -8.18 7.93
CA ALA A 125 -14.80 -6.78 8.33
C ALA A 125 -13.57 -6.08 7.72
N PRO A 126 -13.61 -4.75 7.54
CA PRO A 126 -12.44 -3.95 7.23
C PRO A 126 -11.25 -4.31 8.12
N TYR A 127 -10.17 -4.76 7.49
CA TYR A 127 -9.05 -5.38 8.21
C TYR A 127 -8.26 -4.39 9.07
N LEU A 128 -7.66 -4.93 10.12
CA LEU A 128 -6.69 -4.30 10.99
C LEU A 128 -5.78 -5.41 11.49
N ASP A 129 -4.54 -5.38 11.05
CA ASP A 129 -3.58 -6.47 11.19
C ASP A 129 -2.22 -5.93 11.68
N ILE A 130 -1.53 -6.72 12.49
CA ILE A 130 -0.09 -6.57 12.77
C ILE A 130 0.64 -7.73 12.13
N ILE A 131 1.76 -7.47 11.47
CA ILE A 131 2.73 -8.51 11.09
C ILE A 131 4.00 -8.27 11.90
N ASP A 132 4.41 -9.26 12.68
CA ASP A 132 5.63 -9.20 13.49
C ASP A 132 6.63 -10.23 12.98
N SER A 133 7.83 -9.75 12.68
CA SER A 133 8.99 -10.59 12.37
C SER A 133 10.18 -10.19 13.24
N GLU A 134 11.29 -10.89 13.06
CA GLU A 134 12.55 -10.54 13.74
C GLU A 134 12.99 -9.10 13.43
N LYS A 135 12.82 -8.68 12.17
CA LYS A 135 13.34 -7.39 11.65
C LYS A 135 12.31 -6.30 11.54
N TYR A 136 11.03 -6.65 11.34
CA TYR A 136 10.00 -5.66 11.07
C TYR A 136 8.81 -5.82 12.00
N LEU A 137 8.25 -4.67 12.38
CA LEU A 137 6.89 -4.54 12.86
C LEU A 137 6.10 -3.83 11.77
N GLU A 138 5.02 -4.44 11.33
CA GLU A 138 4.12 -3.85 10.34
C GLU A 138 2.72 -3.68 10.92
N LEU A 139 2.15 -2.52 10.67
CA LEU A 139 0.76 -2.23 10.93
C LEU A 139 0.04 -2.02 9.60
N GLY A 140 -0.98 -2.82 9.35
CA GLY A 140 -1.84 -2.73 8.19
C GLY A 140 -3.29 -2.46 8.59
N TRP A 141 -3.96 -1.52 7.92
CA TRP A 141 -5.40 -1.33 8.11
C TRP A 141 -6.12 -0.84 6.85
N TYR A 142 -7.42 -1.12 6.80
CA TYR A 142 -8.28 -0.69 5.71
C TYR A 142 -8.43 0.84 5.64
N PHE A 143 -8.22 1.39 4.45
CA PHE A 143 -8.37 2.80 4.15
C PHE A 143 -9.65 3.01 3.32
N ALA A 144 -10.68 3.59 3.93
CA ALA A 144 -12.02 3.56 3.38
C ALA A 144 -12.15 4.20 1.98
N ASN A 145 -12.91 3.53 1.13
CA ASN A 145 -13.34 4.05 -0.15
C ASN A 145 -14.42 5.13 0.10
N PRO A 146 -14.40 6.25 -0.64
CA PRO A 146 -15.48 7.23 -0.61
C PRO A 146 -16.89 6.64 -0.79
N THR A 147 -17.01 5.50 -1.47
CA THR A 147 -18.28 4.82 -1.76
C THR A 147 -18.76 3.85 -0.69
N ASP A 148 -17.93 3.58 0.32
CA ASP A 148 -18.26 2.64 1.40
C ASP A 148 -19.46 3.12 2.21
N SER A 149 -20.08 2.19 2.91
CA SER A 149 -21.11 2.50 3.91
C SER A 149 -20.55 3.38 5.03
N ASP A 150 -21.43 4.04 5.78
CA ASP A 150 -21.02 4.85 6.92
C ASP A 150 -20.36 4.00 8.01
N GLU A 151 -20.83 2.77 8.23
CA GLU A 151 -20.23 1.82 9.18
C GLU A 151 -18.81 1.42 8.77
N GLU A 152 -18.56 1.13 7.50
CA GLU A 152 -17.21 0.80 7.01
C GLU A 152 -16.24 2.00 7.11
N LYS A 153 -16.74 3.22 6.84
CA LYS A 153 -15.97 4.46 7.01
C LYS A 153 -15.62 4.71 8.48
N GLU A 154 -16.59 4.53 9.37
CA GLU A 154 -16.38 4.66 10.82
C GLU A 154 -15.36 3.64 11.32
N LEU A 155 -15.44 2.37 10.85
CA LEU A 155 -14.45 1.35 11.17
C LEU A 155 -13.05 1.73 10.69
N SER A 156 -12.90 2.22 9.45
CA SER A 156 -11.61 2.69 8.94
C SER A 156 -11.04 3.85 9.76
N GLN A 157 -11.89 4.81 10.16
CA GLN A 157 -11.49 5.92 11.02
C GLN A 157 -11.05 5.44 12.40
N ASN A 158 -11.75 4.47 12.98
CA ASN A 158 -11.38 3.86 14.26
C ASN A 158 -10.05 3.11 14.18
N HIS A 159 -9.78 2.39 13.09
CA HIS A 159 -8.50 1.73 12.85
C HIS A 159 -7.37 2.74 12.72
N ALA A 160 -7.58 3.81 11.95
CA ALA A 160 -6.63 4.91 11.80
C ALA A 160 -6.34 5.61 13.15
N LYS A 161 -7.35 5.78 14.00
CA LYS A 161 -7.18 6.33 15.35
C LYS A 161 -6.33 5.42 16.24
N LYS A 162 -6.54 4.10 16.19
CA LYS A 162 -5.68 3.12 16.91
C LYS A 162 -4.25 3.13 16.38
N ALA A 163 -4.08 3.22 15.05
CA ALA A 163 -2.78 3.35 14.41
C ALA A 163 -2.05 4.63 14.86
N TYR A 164 -2.77 5.76 14.91
CA TYR A 164 -2.26 7.03 15.43
C TYR A 164 -1.82 6.91 16.89
N GLN A 165 -2.63 6.27 17.74
CA GLN A 165 -2.28 6.03 19.14
C GLN A 165 -1.03 5.17 19.27
N LEU A 166 -0.92 4.07 18.50
CA LEU A 166 0.28 3.24 18.50
C LEU A 166 1.51 4.03 18.06
N ALA A 167 1.42 4.76 16.96
CA ALA A 167 2.52 5.54 16.41
C ALA A 167 3.01 6.56 17.45
N ARG A 168 2.09 7.20 18.19
CA ARG A 168 2.49 8.08 19.31
C ARG A 168 3.17 7.35 20.46
N LYS A 169 2.72 6.15 20.82
CA LYS A 169 3.40 5.34 21.86
C LYS A 169 4.81 4.92 21.43
N LEU A 170 5.06 4.73 20.14
CA LEU A 170 6.37 4.28 19.61
C LEU A 170 7.34 5.43 19.30
N MET A 171 6.81 6.59 18.87
CA MET A 171 7.59 7.67 18.25
C MET A 171 7.23 9.07 18.80
N GLY A 172 6.41 9.15 19.86
CA GLY A 172 5.92 10.42 20.39
C GLY A 172 5.04 11.18 19.40
N ASP A 173 4.95 12.50 19.54
CA ASP A 173 4.10 13.34 18.68
C ASP A 173 4.48 13.25 17.20
N GLU A 174 5.75 13.00 16.89
CA GLU A 174 6.22 12.75 15.53
C GLU A 174 5.55 11.52 14.88
N GLY A 175 5.26 10.48 15.67
CA GLY A 175 4.50 9.33 15.21
C GLY A 175 3.04 9.66 14.89
N GLY A 176 2.44 10.57 15.65
CA GLY A 176 1.10 11.07 15.34
C GLY A 176 1.08 11.84 14.01
N ASN A 177 2.08 12.70 13.80
CA ASN A 177 2.24 13.45 12.54
C ASN A 177 2.49 12.51 11.35
N LEU A 178 3.29 11.45 11.53
CA LEU A 178 3.50 10.42 10.52
C LEU A 178 2.17 9.80 10.04
N VAL A 179 1.30 9.39 10.96
CA VAL A 179 -0.01 8.81 10.58
C VAL A 179 -0.90 9.87 9.91
N ALA A 180 -0.87 11.11 10.37
CA ALA A 180 -1.58 12.21 9.71
C ALA A 180 -1.12 12.42 8.26
N ASP A 181 0.19 12.38 8.01
CA ASP A 181 0.77 12.50 6.67
C ASP A 181 0.35 11.31 5.79
N MET A 182 0.40 10.08 6.33
CA MET A 182 -0.07 8.87 5.62
C MET A 182 -1.54 9.00 5.18
N LEU A 183 -2.42 9.45 6.07
CA LEU A 183 -3.85 9.61 5.79
C LEU A 183 -4.12 10.75 4.78
N ASN A 184 -3.21 11.72 4.68
CA ASN A 184 -3.18 12.72 3.62
C ASN A 184 -2.47 12.23 2.34
N VAL A 185 -2.34 10.91 2.18
CA VAL A 185 -1.80 10.24 0.99
C VAL A 185 -0.33 10.60 0.73
N GLN A 186 0.41 11.00 1.77
CA GLN A 186 1.86 11.14 1.67
C GLN A 186 2.54 9.79 1.85
N ILE A 187 3.58 9.57 1.06
CA ILE A 187 4.42 8.36 1.13
C ILE A 187 5.74 8.74 1.78
N ILE A 188 6.06 8.07 2.88
CA ILE A 188 7.30 8.25 3.62
C ILE A 188 8.09 6.94 3.55
N LYS A 189 9.38 7.03 3.24
CA LYS A 189 10.26 5.87 3.07
C LYS A 189 11.63 6.15 3.69
N ASN A 190 12.23 5.13 4.28
CA ASN A 190 13.60 5.13 4.79
C ASN A 190 13.94 6.37 5.65
N LYS A 191 13.11 6.65 6.66
CA LYS A 191 13.24 7.84 7.51
C LYS A 191 13.21 7.46 8.98
N THR A 192 14.04 8.10 9.80
CA THR A 192 13.94 8.01 11.25
C THR A 192 12.94 9.04 11.77
N ILE A 193 11.97 8.59 12.56
CA ILE A 193 10.88 9.41 13.13
C ILE A 193 10.73 9.01 14.59
N GLY A 194 10.84 9.96 15.52
CA GLY A 194 10.74 9.68 16.96
C GLY A 194 11.69 8.58 17.45
N GLY A 195 12.88 8.47 16.84
CA GLY A 195 13.87 7.44 17.15
C GLY A 195 13.62 6.06 16.51
N GLN A 196 12.51 5.86 15.79
CA GLN A 196 12.22 4.61 15.07
C GLN A 196 12.58 4.73 13.59
N LYS A 197 13.17 3.69 13.01
CA LYS A 197 13.44 3.63 11.57
C LYS A 197 12.20 3.15 10.82
N VAL A 198 11.54 4.07 10.13
CA VAL A 198 10.38 3.79 9.26
C VAL A 198 10.89 3.45 7.86
N GLU A 199 10.68 2.22 7.43
CA GLU A 199 11.06 1.77 6.07
C GLU A 199 10.02 2.24 5.04
N LEU A 200 8.73 2.13 5.39
CA LEU A 200 7.62 2.51 4.54
C LEU A 200 6.42 2.94 5.38
N ALA A 201 5.80 4.05 5.01
CA ALA A 201 4.55 4.52 5.58
C ALA A 201 3.72 5.16 4.46
N LYS A 202 2.54 4.60 4.16
CA LYS A 202 1.63 5.10 3.12
C LYS A 202 0.19 4.67 3.35
N CYS A 203 -0.75 5.41 2.77
CA CYS A 203 -2.12 4.96 2.52
C CYS A 203 -2.42 5.12 1.02
N GLU A 204 -2.71 4.02 0.34
CA GLU A 204 -3.09 3.99 -1.07
C GLU A 204 -3.92 2.73 -1.38
N PHE A 205 -4.74 2.78 -2.43
CA PHE A 205 -5.51 1.61 -2.90
C PHE A 205 -6.28 0.87 -1.78
N TYR A 206 -6.96 1.64 -0.93
CA TYR A 206 -7.76 1.14 0.20
C TYR A 206 -6.96 0.40 1.29
N SER A 207 -5.64 0.63 1.32
CA SER A 207 -4.72 0.04 2.29
C SER A 207 -3.79 1.09 2.88
N CYS A 208 -3.68 1.09 4.21
CA CYS A 208 -2.60 1.78 4.91
C CYS A 208 -1.60 0.77 5.43
N MET A 209 -0.31 1.09 5.32
CA MET A 209 0.80 0.26 5.76
C MET A 209 1.86 1.14 6.41
N LEU A 210 2.25 0.78 7.63
CA LEU A 210 3.38 1.34 8.36
C LEU A 210 4.35 0.21 8.71
N VAL A 211 5.57 0.28 8.20
CA VAL A 211 6.65 -0.69 8.37
C VAL A 211 7.77 -0.04 9.18
N ILE A 212 8.05 -0.58 10.36
CA ILE A 212 9.10 -0.12 11.26
C ILE A 212 10.17 -1.21 11.37
N ASN A 213 11.42 -0.81 11.20
CA ASN A 213 12.57 -1.68 11.40
C ASN A 213 12.93 -1.76 12.89
N LYS A 214 13.05 -2.99 13.41
CA LYS A 214 13.31 -3.30 14.83
C LYS A 214 14.79 -3.27 15.21
N ALA A 215 15.71 -3.03 14.26
CA ALA A 215 17.15 -3.22 14.44
C ALA A 215 17.75 -2.43 15.62
N ASP A 216 17.30 -1.20 15.87
CA ASP A 216 17.86 -0.40 16.98
C ASP A 216 17.39 -0.91 18.36
N ALA A 217 16.17 -1.45 18.46
CA ALA A 217 15.63 -2.01 19.70
C ALA A 217 16.23 -3.37 20.11
N GLN A 218 16.91 -4.05 19.17
CA GLN A 218 17.58 -5.33 19.42
C GLN A 218 18.98 -5.13 20.05
N THR A 219 19.55 -3.92 20.00
CA THR A 219 20.91 -3.64 20.52
C THR A 219 21.00 -3.48 22.04
N ASP A 220 19.87 -3.26 22.73
CA ASP A 220 19.80 -3.13 24.20
C ASP A 220 19.73 -4.48 24.95
N LYS A 221 19.80 -5.61 24.24
CA LYS A 221 19.74 -6.97 24.83
C LYS A 221 21.02 -7.80 24.68
N SER A 222 22.15 -7.20 24.28
CA SER A 222 23.46 -7.86 24.20
C SER A 222 24.40 -7.52 25.36
#